data_AF-A0A6V3QGB6-F1
#
_entry.id   AF-A0A6V3QGB6-F1
#
_cell.length_a   1.000
_cell.length_b   1.000
_cell.length_c   1.000
_cell.angle_alpha   90.00
_cell.angle_beta   90.00
_cell.angle_gamma   90.00
#
_symmetry.space_group_name_H-M   'P 1'
#
loop_
_entity.id
_entity.type
_entity.pdbx_description
1 polymer ?
#
loop_
_entity_poly.entity_id
_entity_poly.type
_entity_poly.pdbx_seq_one_letter_code
_entity_poly.pdbx_strand_id
1 'polypeptide(L)'
;MSATVEGSATQRKGASEKKKPMADVMNSMKRNEKMIRAMADNTPEWLKGAKPYLQKAAPILAFLAMLIDTAAPYVIHGSIWAYKKFKELPDELEWAVFGVWLCFFGGVYPVLVLTVETFLMTGWDQTSAAILELYNQFLIVQEASKKDDERDDDGDGIRDVDQRSGKENFTHKMDLFLKTADPKKIQSAAGVVFNAWFAVVAVLRVEFAKTTALGVAIGDATFKTIGRVIVPICDVCMPEKYAKWVPMVAKYMARAFGMYLAWTLQAVISAFHSGIRGGFMAARMGLAYKARLDGKKFNDEDTYLDEALGGVLALIGFWCQITMGFQVPFPLNIFLLPFDIIEWGIRFWLADSAMF
;
A
#
# COMPACT_ATOMS: atom_id res chain seq x y z
N MET A 1 12.41 -14.57 -19.06
CA MET A 1 11.76 -14.60 -20.38
C MET A 1 11.22 -13.21 -20.67
N SER A 2 11.92 -12.50 -21.56
CA SER A 2 11.64 -11.13 -21.98
C SER A 2 10.46 -11.12 -22.96
N ALA A 3 9.27 -10.74 -22.50
CA ALA A 3 8.19 -10.34 -23.39
C ALA A 3 8.36 -8.85 -23.70
N THR A 4 8.95 -8.58 -24.86
CA THR A 4 9.00 -7.27 -25.51
C THR A 4 7.58 -6.74 -25.70
N VAL A 5 7.18 -5.77 -24.87
CA VAL A 5 6.00 -4.95 -25.09
C VAL A 5 6.37 -3.83 -26.07
N GLU A 6 6.52 -4.21 -27.34
CA GLU A 6 6.50 -3.28 -28.47
C GLU A 6 5.09 -3.29 -29.05
N GLY A 7 4.33 -2.21 -28.86
CA GLY A 7 3.06 -2.03 -29.53
C GLY A 7 2.07 -1.13 -28.79
N SER A 8 1.98 0.12 -29.26
CA SER A 8 0.95 1.15 -28.98
C SER A 8 1.33 2.35 -28.10
N ALA A 9 2.58 2.82 -28.24
CA ALA A 9 2.86 4.24 -27.99
C ALA A 9 2.30 5.09 -29.16
N THR A 10 0.98 5.18 -29.28
CA THR A 10 0.36 6.23 -30.08
C THR A 10 0.73 7.56 -29.42
N GLN A 11 1.53 8.36 -30.11
CA GLN A 11 1.86 9.74 -29.76
C GLN A 11 0.59 10.55 -29.47
N ARG A 12 0.15 10.59 -28.20
CA ARG A 12 -0.73 11.65 -27.72
C ARG A 12 0.14 12.87 -27.50
N LYS A 13 0.15 13.79 -28.49
CA LYS A 13 0.57 15.18 -28.29
C LYS A 13 -0.04 15.67 -26.98
N GLY A 14 0.79 16.18 -26.09
CA GLY A 14 0.37 16.73 -24.81
C GLY A 14 -0.73 17.74 -25.02
N ALA A 15 -1.97 17.35 -24.73
CA ALA A 15 -3.01 18.30 -24.42
C ALA A 15 -2.55 18.97 -23.12
N SER A 16 -2.06 20.21 -23.21
CA SER A 16 -1.89 21.03 -22.01
C SER A 16 -3.27 21.12 -21.37
N GLU A 17 -3.46 20.39 -20.26
CA GLU A 17 -4.70 20.41 -19.51
C GLU A 17 -4.87 21.84 -18.98
N LYS A 18 -5.71 22.63 -19.67
CA LYS A 18 -6.05 23.98 -19.21
C LYS A 18 -6.58 23.84 -17.79
N LYS A 19 -5.98 24.55 -16.82
CA LYS A 19 -6.49 24.66 -15.45
C LYS A 19 -8.00 24.85 -15.54
N LYS A 20 -8.79 23.87 -15.08
CA LYS A 20 -10.24 24.06 -14.96
C LYS A 20 -10.44 25.26 -14.03
N PRO A 21 -11.16 26.30 -14.46
CA PRO A 21 -11.42 27.44 -13.59
C PRO A 21 -12.09 26.94 -12.30
N MET A 22 -11.77 27.57 -11.16
CA MET A 22 -12.27 27.18 -9.84
C MET A 22 -13.82 27.02 -9.80
N ALA A 23 -14.51 27.74 -10.68
CA ALA A 23 -15.96 27.62 -10.89
C ALA A 23 -16.38 26.23 -11.38
N ASP A 24 -15.65 25.61 -12.32
CA ASP A 24 -15.97 24.28 -12.85
C ASP A 24 -15.76 23.18 -11.79
N VAL A 25 -14.76 23.35 -10.93
CA VAL A 25 -14.48 22.44 -9.81
C VAL A 25 -15.55 22.56 -8.71
N MET A 26 -16.00 23.78 -8.42
CA MET A 26 -17.12 23.98 -7.49
C MET A 26 -18.45 23.46 -8.06
N ASN A 27 -18.66 23.56 -9.36
CA ASN A 27 -19.84 23.02 -10.03
C ASN A 27 -19.83 21.48 -10.05
N SER A 28 -18.68 20.83 -10.29
CA SER A 28 -18.58 19.37 -10.20
C SER A 28 -18.79 18.85 -8.78
N MET A 29 -18.28 19.55 -7.76
CA MET A 29 -18.52 19.22 -6.35
C MET A 29 -20.03 19.27 -6.01
N LYS A 30 -20.71 20.37 -6.39
CA LYS A 30 -22.16 20.51 -6.18
C LYS A 30 -22.96 19.45 -6.93
N ARG A 31 -22.53 19.08 -8.14
CA ARG A 31 -23.15 18.01 -8.93
C ARG A 31 -23.00 16.64 -8.26
N ASN A 32 -21.79 16.31 -7.80
CA ASN A 32 -21.51 15.07 -7.09
C ASN A 32 -22.29 15.00 -5.77
N GLU A 33 -22.37 16.11 -5.02
CA GLU A 33 -23.17 16.19 -3.80
C GLU A 33 -24.67 15.96 -4.09
N LYS A 34 -25.21 16.56 -5.15
CA LYS A 34 -26.61 16.37 -5.57
C LYS A 34 -26.89 14.91 -5.95
N MET A 35 -25.96 14.23 -6.61
CA MET A 35 -26.07 12.81 -6.95
C MET A 35 -26.05 11.90 -5.70
N ILE A 36 -25.15 12.16 -4.76
CA ILE A 36 -25.02 11.35 -3.54
C ILE A 36 -26.24 11.53 -2.63
N ARG A 37 -26.77 12.76 -2.50
CA ARG A 37 -28.02 13.02 -1.77
C ARG A 37 -29.21 12.32 -2.42
N ALA A 38 -29.31 12.37 -3.76
CA ALA A 38 -30.35 11.67 -4.50
C ALA A 38 -30.29 10.14 -4.34
N MET A 39 -29.09 9.55 -4.21
CA MET A 39 -28.92 8.13 -3.88
C MET A 39 -29.38 7.81 -2.44
N ALA A 40 -29.05 8.67 -1.49
CA ALA A 40 -29.50 8.52 -0.10
C ALA A 40 -31.03 8.65 0.05
N ASP A 41 -31.70 9.32 -0.89
CA ASP A 41 -33.16 9.44 -0.89
C ASP A 41 -33.88 8.24 -1.52
N ASN A 42 -33.20 7.46 -2.37
CA ASN A 42 -33.75 6.28 -3.05
C ASN A 42 -33.21 4.95 -2.49
N THR A 43 -32.67 4.95 -1.27
CA THR A 43 -32.13 3.74 -0.65
C THR A 43 -33.27 2.75 -0.34
N PRO A 44 -33.12 1.44 -0.64
CA PRO A 44 -34.17 0.44 -0.39
C PRO A 44 -34.66 0.41 1.06
N GLU A 45 -35.89 -0.07 1.30
CA GLU A 45 -36.51 -0.21 2.64
C GLU A 45 -35.56 -0.84 3.68
N TRP A 46 -34.82 -1.88 3.29
CA TRP A 46 -33.87 -2.61 4.15
C TRP A 46 -32.60 -1.82 4.51
N LEU A 47 -32.33 -0.69 3.85
CA LEU A 47 -31.18 0.18 4.04
C LEU A 47 -31.57 1.58 4.55
N LYS A 48 -32.84 1.82 4.89
CA LYS A 48 -33.33 3.13 5.39
C LYS A 48 -32.58 3.64 6.61
N GLY A 49 -32.03 2.76 7.44
CA GLY A 49 -31.19 3.13 8.59
C GLY A 49 -29.88 3.84 8.19
N ALA A 50 -29.38 3.62 6.98
CA ALA A 50 -28.16 4.25 6.46
C ALA A 50 -28.40 5.66 5.87
N LYS A 51 -29.65 6.01 5.56
CA LYS A 51 -30.03 7.30 4.96
C LYS A 51 -29.48 8.53 5.69
N PRO A 52 -29.65 8.71 7.02
CA PRO A 52 -29.11 9.88 7.72
C PRO A 52 -27.58 9.92 7.74
N TYR A 53 -26.92 8.76 7.69
CA TYR A 53 -25.46 8.68 7.62
C TYR A 53 -24.94 9.02 6.22
N LEU A 54 -25.61 8.55 5.16
CA LEU A 54 -25.28 8.87 3.78
C LEU A 54 -25.51 10.36 3.46
N GLN A 55 -26.58 10.97 3.97
CA GLN A 55 -26.83 12.40 3.81
C GLN A 55 -25.80 13.26 4.55
N LYS A 56 -25.35 12.84 5.75
CA LYS A 56 -24.26 13.50 6.48
C LYS A 56 -22.89 13.29 5.83
N ALA A 57 -22.68 12.13 5.21
CA ALA A 57 -21.46 11.81 4.48
C ALA A 57 -21.41 12.41 3.07
N ALA A 58 -22.54 12.82 2.49
CA ALA A 58 -22.62 13.39 1.14
C ALA A 58 -21.63 14.54 0.87
N PRO A 59 -21.52 15.59 1.72
CA PRO A 59 -20.53 16.64 1.50
C PRO A 59 -19.09 16.13 1.64
N ILE A 60 -18.84 15.14 2.50
CA ILE A 60 -17.51 14.53 2.70
C ILE A 60 -17.12 13.70 1.47
N LEU A 61 -18.03 12.88 0.96
CA LEU A 61 -17.83 12.06 -0.23
C LEU A 61 -17.71 12.91 -1.50
N ALA A 62 -18.49 13.98 -1.62
CA ALA A 62 -18.36 14.95 -2.71
C ALA A 62 -17.02 15.69 -2.65
N PHE A 63 -16.56 16.05 -1.45
CA PHE A 63 -15.24 16.62 -1.22
C PHE A 63 -14.12 15.62 -1.54
N LEU A 64 -14.25 14.34 -1.16
CA LEU A 64 -13.31 13.29 -1.52
C LEU A 64 -13.27 13.05 -3.03
N ALA A 65 -14.42 13.02 -3.70
CA ALA A 65 -14.50 12.92 -5.15
C ALA A 65 -13.83 14.12 -5.83
N MET A 66 -14.04 15.34 -5.32
CA MET A 66 -13.36 16.54 -5.80
C MET A 66 -11.85 16.49 -5.54
N LEU A 67 -11.43 16.00 -4.37
CA LEU A 67 -10.03 15.76 -4.05
C LEU A 67 -9.42 14.74 -5.01
N ILE A 68 -10.11 13.65 -5.31
CA ILE A 68 -9.68 12.65 -6.28
C ILE A 68 -9.61 13.30 -7.67
N ASP A 69 -10.63 14.00 -8.14
CA ASP A 69 -10.63 14.65 -9.46
C ASP A 69 -9.56 15.75 -9.58
N THR A 70 -9.25 16.44 -8.49
CA THR A 70 -8.25 17.53 -8.46
C THR A 70 -6.85 16.97 -8.27
N ALA A 71 -6.66 16.01 -7.38
CA ALA A 71 -5.37 15.41 -7.07
C ALA A 71 -4.96 14.37 -8.10
N ALA A 72 -5.89 13.59 -8.67
CA ALA A 72 -5.60 12.58 -9.68
C ALA A 72 -4.73 13.11 -10.83
N PRO A 73 -5.01 14.25 -11.47
CA PRO A 73 -4.12 14.75 -12.53
C PRO A 73 -2.73 15.09 -12.00
N TYR A 74 -2.58 15.65 -10.79
CA TYR A 74 -1.25 15.92 -10.22
C TYR A 74 -0.51 14.65 -9.81
N VAL A 75 -1.21 13.68 -9.22
CA VAL A 75 -0.67 12.37 -8.86
C VAL A 75 -0.28 11.61 -10.12
N ILE A 76 -1.11 11.61 -11.16
CA ILE A 76 -0.84 10.99 -12.46
C ILE A 76 0.32 11.69 -13.16
N HIS A 77 0.35 13.03 -13.21
CA HIS A 77 1.47 13.75 -13.83
C HIS A 77 2.77 13.58 -13.04
N GLY A 78 2.71 13.62 -11.71
CA GLY A 78 3.84 13.39 -10.83
C GLY A 78 4.37 11.97 -10.94
N SER A 79 3.49 10.97 -10.98
CA SER A 79 3.86 9.57 -11.17
C SER A 79 4.33 9.29 -12.59
N ILE A 80 3.77 9.92 -13.63
CA ILE A 80 4.31 9.84 -15.00
C ILE A 80 5.67 10.53 -15.10
N TRP A 81 5.86 11.68 -14.45
CA TRP A 81 7.15 12.38 -14.43
C TRP A 81 8.20 11.56 -13.69
N ALA A 82 7.85 11.05 -12.51
CA ALA A 82 8.70 10.16 -11.73
C ALA A 82 9.00 8.89 -12.52
N TYR A 83 7.99 8.23 -13.11
CA TYR A 83 8.16 7.04 -13.95
C TYR A 83 9.03 7.32 -15.17
N LYS A 84 8.89 8.48 -15.84
CA LYS A 84 9.76 8.84 -16.97
C LYS A 84 11.20 9.04 -16.52
N LYS A 85 11.42 9.78 -15.42
CA LYS A 85 12.75 10.00 -14.84
C LYS A 85 13.36 8.70 -14.34
N PHE A 86 12.52 7.80 -13.84
CA PHE A 86 12.91 6.48 -13.37
C PHE A 86 13.24 5.55 -14.54
N LYS A 87 12.47 5.58 -15.63
CA LYS A 87 12.74 4.84 -16.87
C LYS A 87 13.92 5.39 -17.68
N GLU A 88 14.39 6.59 -17.39
CA GLU A 88 15.67 7.10 -17.90
C GLU A 88 16.86 6.39 -17.24
N LEU A 89 16.67 5.80 -16.04
CA LEU A 89 17.67 4.96 -15.41
C LEU A 89 17.68 3.57 -16.08
N PRO A 90 18.86 2.99 -16.29
CA PRO A 90 18.98 1.59 -16.68
C PRO A 90 18.31 0.68 -15.65
N ASP A 91 17.50 -0.28 -16.09
CA ASP A 91 16.80 -1.24 -15.22
C ASP A 91 17.76 -1.89 -14.20
N GLU A 92 19.01 -2.15 -14.59
CA GLU A 92 20.02 -2.72 -13.69
C GLU A 92 20.36 -1.77 -12.52
N LEU A 93 20.45 -0.47 -12.78
CA LEU A 93 20.75 0.50 -11.74
C LEU A 93 19.56 0.70 -10.79
N GLU A 94 18.34 0.65 -11.31
CA GLU A 94 17.11 0.67 -10.52
C GLU A 94 17.08 -0.47 -9.49
N TRP A 95 17.22 -1.71 -9.97
CA TRP A 95 17.20 -2.88 -9.11
C TRP A 95 18.40 -2.91 -8.15
N ALA A 96 19.54 -2.36 -8.55
CA ALA A 96 20.68 -2.23 -7.65
C ALA A 96 20.38 -1.26 -6.48
N VAL A 97 19.78 -0.10 -6.77
CA VAL A 97 19.37 0.87 -5.75
C VAL A 97 18.30 0.28 -4.84
N PHE A 98 17.33 -0.43 -5.39
CA PHE A 98 16.32 -1.15 -4.61
C PHE A 98 16.96 -2.23 -3.71
N GLY A 99 17.95 -2.96 -4.24
CA GLY A 99 18.74 -3.92 -3.46
C GLY A 99 19.46 -3.28 -2.28
N VAL A 100 20.12 -2.13 -2.48
CA VAL A 100 20.74 -1.35 -1.40
C VAL A 100 19.70 -0.94 -0.37
N TRP A 101 18.55 -0.43 -0.81
CA TRP A 101 17.44 -0.07 0.07
C TRP A 101 16.99 -1.24 0.95
N LEU A 102 16.74 -2.40 0.34
CA LEU A 102 16.34 -3.61 1.06
C LEU A 102 17.44 -4.11 2.01
N CYS A 103 18.70 -3.98 1.60
CA CYS A 103 19.87 -4.43 2.34
C CYS A 103 20.13 -3.62 3.63
N PHE A 104 19.87 -2.30 3.59
CA PHE A 104 20.14 -1.40 4.72
C PHE A 104 18.90 -1.00 5.52
N PHE A 105 17.68 -1.19 5.00
CA PHE A 105 16.46 -0.72 5.65
C PHE A 105 15.35 -1.78 5.73
N GLY A 106 15.51 -2.97 5.16
CA GLY A 106 14.41 -3.93 5.09
C GLY A 106 13.90 -4.41 6.46
N GLY A 107 14.77 -4.54 7.46
CA GLY A 107 14.38 -4.90 8.83
C GLY A 107 13.70 -3.79 9.63
N VAL A 108 13.72 -2.55 9.13
CA VAL A 108 12.88 -1.46 9.68
C VAL A 108 11.41 -1.70 9.32
N TYR A 109 11.15 -2.29 8.14
CA TYR A 109 9.82 -2.49 7.57
C TYR A 109 9.46 -3.98 7.37
N PRO A 110 9.53 -4.82 8.42
CA PRO A 110 9.37 -6.27 8.28
C PRO A 110 7.99 -6.66 7.74
N VAL A 111 6.93 -5.95 8.12
CA VAL A 111 5.57 -6.28 7.69
C VAL A 111 5.34 -5.86 6.24
N LEU A 112 5.84 -4.70 5.84
CA LEU A 112 5.79 -4.22 4.46
C LEU A 112 6.60 -5.13 3.53
N VAL A 113 7.82 -5.50 3.91
CA VAL A 113 8.65 -6.42 3.12
C VAL A 113 7.92 -7.75 2.95
N LEU A 114 7.40 -8.31 4.04
CA LEU A 114 6.62 -9.56 3.98
C LEU A 114 5.37 -9.43 3.10
N THR A 115 4.69 -8.28 3.14
CA THR A 115 3.53 -7.98 2.29
C THR A 115 3.90 -8.04 0.82
N VAL A 116 4.97 -7.33 0.44
CA VAL A 116 5.46 -7.27 -0.94
C VAL A 116 5.96 -8.65 -1.39
N GLU A 117 6.75 -9.33 -0.56
CA GLU A 117 7.27 -10.66 -0.89
C GLU A 117 6.16 -11.69 -1.08
N THR A 118 5.16 -11.68 -0.19
CA THR A 118 3.99 -12.54 -0.32
C THR A 118 3.25 -12.23 -1.61
N PHE A 119 2.99 -10.96 -1.89
CA PHE A 119 2.27 -10.56 -3.09
C PHE A 119 2.99 -10.96 -4.39
N LEU A 120 4.32 -10.81 -4.42
CA LEU A 120 5.17 -11.26 -5.53
C LEU A 120 5.10 -12.78 -5.71
N MET A 121 5.10 -13.55 -4.62
CA MET A 121 5.02 -15.02 -4.68
C MET A 121 3.64 -15.53 -5.06
N THR A 122 2.57 -14.87 -4.61
CA THR A 122 1.21 -15.42 -4.72
C THR A 122 0.45 -14.96 -5.95
N GLY A 123 0.76 -13.80 -6.54
CA GLY A 123 -0.10 -13.30 -7.60
C GLY A 123 0.27 -12.03 -8.34
N TRP A 124 1.50 -11.51 -8.26
CA TRP A 124 1.88 -10.29 -8.97
C TRP A 124 1.56 -10.33 -10.48
N ASP A 125 1.95 -11.39 -11.18
CA ASP A 125 1.77 -11.48 -12.63
C ASP A 125 0.28 -11.46 -13.03
N GLN A 126 -0.55 -12.20 -12.28
CA GLN A 126 -1.98 -12.25 -12.52
C GLN A 126 -2.66 -10.93 -12.13
N THR A 127 -2.24 -10.33 -11.02
CA THR A 127 -2.83 -9.09 -10.49
C THR A 127 -2.47 -7.89 -11.36
N SER A 128 -1.23 -7.81 -11.83
CA SER A 128 -0.80 -6.74 -12.75
C SER A 128 -1.58 -6.80 -14.06
N ALA A 129 -1.77 -7.99 -14.63
CA ALA A 129 -2.63 -8.18 -15.81
C ALA A 129 -4.09 -7.80 -15.53
N ALA A 130 -4.64 -8.19 -14.37
CA ALA A 130 -6.00 -7.84 -13.97
C ALA A 130 -6.19 -6.33 -13.77
N ILE A 131 -5.22 -5.64 -13.16
CA ILE A 131 -5.24 -4.18 -12.99
C ILE A 131 -5.21 -3.49 -14.36
N LEU A 132 -4.37 -3.95 -15.29
CA LEU A 132 -4.33 -3.42 -16.65
C LEU A 132 -5.68 -3.62 -17.37
N GLU A 133 -6.32 -4.77 -17.20
CA GLU A 133 -7.66 -5.01 -17.76
C GLU A 133 -8.71 -4.05 -17.16
N LEU A 134 -8.71 -3.85 -15.84
CA LEU A 134 -9.60 -2.90 -15.18
C LEU A 134 -9.36 -1.46 -15.66
N TYR A 135 -8.09 -1.08 -15.82
CA TYR A 135 -7.72 0.23 -16.33
C TYR A 135 -8.20 0.43 -17.78
N ASN A 136 -8.06 -0.60 -18.63
CA ASN A 136 -8.57 -0.56 -20.00
C ASN A 136 -10.10 -0.41 -20.02
N GLN A 137 -10.83 -1.17 -19.19
CA GLN A 137 -12.28 -1.00 -19.05
C GLN A 137 -12.66 0.41 -18.57
N PHE A 138 -11.92 0.95 -17.59
CA PHE A 138 -12.12 2.31 -17.11
C PHE A 138 -11.90 3.34 -18.21
N LEU A 139 -10.88 3.19 -19.06
CA LEU A 139 -10.65 4.11 -20.18
C LEU A 139 -11.79 4.12 -21.19
N ILE A 140 -12.36 2.95 -21.50
CA ILE A 140 -13.51 2.84 -22.42
C ILE A 140 -14.72 3.59 -21.83
N VAL A 141 -15.02 3.37 -20.54
CA VAL A 141 -16.10 4.07 -19.84
C VAL A 141 -15.83 5.57 -19.74
N GLN A 142 -14.60 5.98 -19.46
CA GLN A 142 -14.23 7.40 -19.38
C GLN A 142 -14.41 8.09 -20.73
N GLU A 143 -14.02 7.45 -21.84
CA GLU A 143 -14.21 8.01 -23.17
C GLU A 143 -15.70 8.12 -23.52
N ALA A 144 -16.49 7.10 -23.22
CA ALA A 144 -17.94 7.16 -23.38
C ALA A 144 -18.57 8.26 -22.53
N SER A 145 -18.13 8.43 -21.28
CA SER A 145 -18.61 9.50 -20.40
C SER A 145 -18.24 10.89 -20.89
N LYS A 146 -17.03 11.09 -21.44
CA LYS A 146 -16.63 12.37 -22.01
C LYS A 146 -17.48 12.75 -23.21
N LYS A 147 -17.74 11.79 -24.12
CA LYS A 147 -18.62 12.02 -25.28
C LYS A 147 -20.05 12.32 -24.85
N ASP A 148 -20.53 11.69 -23.77
CA ASP A 148 -21.84 11.95 -23.18
C ASP A 148 -21.91 13.32 -22.48
N ASP A 149 -20.83 13.75 -21.84
CA ASP A 149 -20.73 15.08 -21.18
C ASP A 149 -20.72 16.25 -22.18
N GLU A 150 -20.41 16.00 -23.45
CA GLU A 150 -20.36 17.01 -24.52
C GLU A 150 -21.69 17.13 -25.28
N ARG A 151 -22.69 16.27 -24.99
CA ARG A 151 -23.99 16.33 -25.66
C ARG A 151 -24.84 17.50 -25.15
N ASP A 152 -25.45 18.15 -26.13
CA ASP A 152 -26.44 19.22 -26.02
C ASP A 152 -27.52 18.85 -27.05
N ASP A 153 -28.41 17.96 -26.63
CA ASP A 153 -29.39 17.32 -27.52
C ASP A 153 -30.58 18.27 -27.85
N ASP A 154 -30.79 19.31 -27.04
CA ASP A 154 -31.84 20.34 -27.24
C ASP A 154 -31.32 21.63 -27.89
N GLY A 155 -30.00 21.78 -28.02
CA GLY A 155 -29.34 22.88 -28.73
C GLY A 155 -29.45 24.22 -28.02
N ASP A 156 -29.68 24.21 -26.70
CA ASP A 156 -29.87 25.42 -25.90
C ASP A 156 -28.55 26.10 -25.47
N GLY A 157 -27.41 25.46 -25.78
CA GLY A 157 -26.07 25.92 -25.45
C GLY A 157 -25.59 25.53 -24.05
N ILE A 158 -26.38 24.76 -23.29
CA ILE A 158 -26.07 24.21 -21.98
C ILE A 158 -26.08 22.68 -22.08
N ARG A 159 -24.99 22.05 -21.63
CA ARG A 159 -24.85 20.59 -21.69
C ARG A 159 -25.97 19.89 -20.91
N ASP A 160 -26.56 18.85 -21.48
CA ASP A 160 -27.60 18.01 -20.86
C ASP A 160 -27.26 17.60 -19.41
N VAL A 161 -26.00 17.24 -19.18
CA VAL A 161 -25.48 16.79 -17.88
C VAL A 161 -25.55 17.87 -16.80
N ASP A 162 -25.59 19.16 -17.17
CA ASP A 162 -25.69 20.27 -16.23
C ASP A 162 -27.16 20.69 -15.97
N GLN A 163 -28.08 20.30 -16.85
CA GLN A 163 -29.52 20.57 -16.70
C GLN A 163 -30.26 19.49 -15.90
N ARG A 164 -29.86 18.22 -16.03
CA ARG A 164 -30.54 17.06 -15.41
C ARG A 164 -30.53 17.09 -13.87
N SER A 165 -31.55 16.46 -13.26
CA SER A 165 -31.56 16.28 -11.81
C SER A 165 -30.43 15.34 -11.37
N GLY A 166 -29.99 15.43 -10.10
CA GLY A 166 -28.92 14.56 -9.60
C GLY A 166 -29.27 13.07 -9.64
N LYS A 167 -30.56 12.75 -9.56
CA LYS A 167 -31.06 11.38 -9.70
C LYS A 167 -30.95 10.90 -11.14
N GLU A 168 -31.45 11.69 -12.09
CA GLU A 168 -31.41 11.36 -13.53
C GLU A 168 -29.98 11.24 -14.03
N ASN A 169 -29.09 12.14 -13.61
CA ASN A 169 -27.67 12.05 -13.95
C ASN A 169 -27.01 10.79 -13.41
N PHE A 170 -27.31 10.40 -12.17
CA PHE A 170 -26.78 9.16 -11.62
C PHE A 170 -27.30 7.93 -12.37
N THR A 171 -28.61 7.84 -12.58
CA THR A 171 -29.21 6.72 -13.31
C THR A 171 -28.66 6.64 -14.74
N HIS A 172 -28.50 7.77 -15.42
CA HIS A 172 -27.94 7.84 -16.77
C HIS A 172 -26.46 7.43 -16.81
N LYS A 173 -25.62 7.91 -15.89
CA LYS A 173 -24.20 7.52 -15.83
C LYS A 173 -24.03 6.05 -15.43
N MET A 174 -24.89 5.52 -14.56
CA MET A 174 -24.91 4.10 -14.23
C MET A 174 -25.34 3.26 -15.44
N ASP A 175 -26.37 3.68 -16.18
CA ASP A 175 -26.80 3.02 -17.41
C ASP A 175 -25.69 3.03 -18.49
N LEU A 176 -25.02 4.17 -18.66
CA LEU A 176 -23.85 4.29 -19.54
C LEU A 176 -22.73 3.33 -19.14
N PHE A 177 -22.41 3.24 -17.84
CA PHE A 177 -21.44 2.29 -17.33
C PHE A 177 -21.86 0.84 -17.63
N LEU A 178 -23.10 0.46 -17.30
CA LEU A 178 -23.61 -0.90 -17.49
C LEU A 178 -23.67 -1.31 -18.97
N LYS A 179 -23.90 -0.36 -19.88
CA LYS A 179 -23.88 -0.60 -21.34
C LYS A 179 -22.48 -0.70 -21.92
N THR A 180 -21.52 0.01 -21.34
CA THR A 180 -20.18 0.19 -21.91
C THR A 180 -19.15 -0.79 -21.33
N ALA A 181 -19.26 -1.09 -20.05
CA ALA A 181 -18.32 -1.95 -19.34
C ALA A 181 -18.63 -3.44 -19.54
N ASP A 182 -17.60 -4.27 -19.71
CA ASP A 182 -17.78 -5.72 -19.72
C ASP A 182 -17.83 -6.27 -18.27
N PRO A 183 -19.00 -6.76 -17.80
CA PRO A 183 -19.14 -7.23 -16.43
C PRO A 183 -18.30 -8.48 -16.14
N LYS A 184 -18.07 -9.36 -17.13
CA LYS A 184 -17.28 -10.58 -16.93
C LYS A 184 -15.81 -10.25 -16.72
N LYS A 185 -15.29 -9.29 -17.49
CA LYS A 185 -13.90 -8.83 -17.34
C LYS A 185 -13.68 -8.12 -16.00
N ILE A 186 -14.59 -7.23 -15.61
CA ILE A 186 -14.53 -6.56 -14.31
C ILE A 186 -14.59 -7.57 -13.17
N GLN A 187 -15.54 -8.51 -13.21
CA GLN A 187 -15.70 -9.52 -12.16
C GLN A 187 -14.46 -10.42 -12.06
N SER A 188 -13.94 -10.91 -13.19
CA SER A 188 -12.75 -11.77 -13.22
C SER A 188 -11.53 -11.03 -12.66
N ALA A 189 -11.26 -9.82 -13.16
CA ALA A 189 -10.12 -9.03 -12.72
C ALA A 189 -10.22 -8.62 -11.24
N ALA A 190 -11.41 -8.21 -10.78
CA ALA A 190 -11.65 -7.94 -9.36
C ALA A 190 -11.42 -9.19 -8.50
N GLY A 191 -11.88 -10.36 -8.96
CA GLY A 191 -11.66 -11.64 -8.27
C GLY A 191 -10.18 -11.97 -8.08
N VAL A 192 -9.36 -11.76 -9.11
CA VAL A 192 -7.90 -11.95 -9.02
C VAL A 192 -7.27 -11.00 -7.99
N VAL A 193 -7.63 -9.72 -8.03
CA VAL A 193 -7.13 -8.72 -7.06
C VAL A 193 -7.53 -9.09 -5.63
N PHE A 194 -8.79 -9.49 -5.41
CA PHE A 194 -9.26 -9.91 -4.09
C PHE A 194 -8.55 -11.17 -3.59
N ASN A 195 -8.32 -12.15 -4.46
CA ASN A 195 -7.60 -13.37 -4.07
C ASN A 195 -6.17 -13.08 -3.66
N ALA A 196 -5.46 -12.22 -4.39
CA ALA A 196 -4.12 -11.80 -4.03
C ALA A 196 -4.09 -11.03 -2.69
N TRP A 197 -5.08 -10.15 -2.47
CA TRP A 197 -5.26 -9.48 -1.19
C TRP A 197 -5.46 -10.48 -0.04
N PHE A 198 -6.40 -11.43 -0.17
CA PHE A 198 -6.65 -12.43 0.87
C PHE A 198 -5.45 -13.32 1.16
N ALA A 199 -4.66 -13.66 0.12
CA ALA A 199 -3.43 -14.43 0.30
C ALA A 199 -2.42 -13.68 1.17
N VAL A 200 -2.20 -12.39 0.90
CA VAL A 200 -1.33 -11.52 1.70
C VAL A 200 -1.84 -11.42 3.14
N VAL A 201 -3.13 -11.14 3.32
CA VAL A 201 -3.75 -11.06 4.65
C VAL A 201 -3.58 -12.35 5.45
N ALA A 202 -3.74 -13.51 4.81
CA ALA A 202 -3.57 -14.81 5.47
C ALA A 202 -2.14 -14.99 5.99
N VAL A 203 -1.12 -14.68 5.18
CA VAL A 203 0.29 -14.79 5.60
C VAL A 203 0.60 -13.82 6.73
N LEU A 204 0.15 -12.57 6.63
CA LEU A 204 0.36 -11.57 7.67
C LEU A 204 -0.28 -11.97 9.00
N ARG A 205 -1.49 -12.56 8.98
CA ARG A 205 -2.17 -13.07 10.18
C ARG A 205 -1.41 -14.21 10.82
N VAL A 206 -0.87 -15.15 10.03
CA VAL A 206 -0.06 -16.25 10.54
C VAL A 206 1.20 -15.73 11.22
N GLU A 207 1.92 -14.80 10.59
CA GLU A 207 3.14 -14.22 11.16
C GLU A 207 2.85 -13.37 12.42
N PHE A 208 1.76 -12.62 12.43
CA PHE A 208 1.32 -11.89 13.63
C PHE A 208 0.96 -12.83 14.79
N ALA A 209 0.21 -13.90 14.51
CA ALA A 209 -0.17 -14.90 15.52
C ALA A 209 1.06 -15.60 16.10
N LYS A 210 2.01 -15.99 15.25
CA LYS A 210 3.30 -16.60 15.65
C LYS A 210 4.12 -15.65 16.53
N THR A 211 4.24 -14.38 16.13
CA THR A 211 4.97 -13.36 16.89
C THR A 211 4.32 -13.11 18.26
N THR A 212 2.99 -13.06 18.30
CA THR A 212 2.22 -12.87 19.54
C THR A 212 2.35 -14.07 20.48
N ALA A 213 2.24 -15.29 19.95
CA ALA A 213 2.43 -16.51 20.74
C ALA A 213 3.83 -16.59 21.34
N LEU A 214 4.85 -16.25 20.55
CA LEU A 214 6.24 -16.15 21.02
C LEU A 214 6.39 -15.10 22.12
N GLY A 215 5.81 -13.91 21.95
CA GLY A 215 5.87 -12.83 22.94
C GLY A 215 5.19 -13.20 24.26
N VAL A 216 4.03 -13.85 24.22
CA VAL A 216 3.35 -14.36 25.42
C VAL A 216 4.20 -15.44 26.12
N ALA A 217 4.80 -16.36 25.37
CA ALA A 217 5.65 -17.41 25.93
C ALA A 217 6.88 -16.83 26.63
N ILE A 218 7.57 -15.88 25.99
CA ILE A 218 8.71 -15.15 26.57
C ILE A 218 8.27 -14.41 27.83
N GLY A 219 7.14 -13.71 27.78
CA GLY A 219 6.62 -12.94 28.91
C GLY A 219 6.24 -13.81 30.11
N ASP A 220 5.57 -14.94 29.87
CA ASP A 220 5.21 -15.88 30.93
C ASP A 220 6.46 -16.57 31.53
N ALA A 221 7.48 -16.88 30.72
CA ALA A 221 8.77 -17.36 31.22
C ALA A 221 9.50 -16.29 32.07
N THR A 222 9.51 -15.05 31.59
CA THR A 222 10.11 -13.90 32.30
C THR A 222 9.42 -13.67 33.64
N PHE A 223 8.09 -13.70 33.68
CA PHE A 223 7.32 -13.55 34.91
C PHE A 223 7.59 -14.68 35.91
N LYS A 224 7.71 -15.93 35.46
CA LYS A 224 8.04 -17.06 36.35
C LYS A 224 9.39 -16.89 37.04
N THR A 225 10.38 -16.32 36.34
CA THR A 225 11.73 -16.11 36.87
C THR A 225 11.81 -14.88 37.75
N ILE A 226 11.36 -13.73 37.23
CA ILE A 226 11.56 -12.42 37.88
C ILE A 226 10.42 -12.10 38.85
N GLY A 227 9.20 -12.57 38.57
CA GLY A 227 8.02 -12.31 39.40
C GLY A 227 8.14 -12.86 40.82
N ARG A 228 8.94 -13.92 41.03
CA ARG A 228 9.25 -14.44 42.37
C ARG A 228 9.99 -13.42 43.25
N VAL A 229 10.70 -12.47 42.64
CA VAL A 229 11.45 -11.43 43.33
C VAL A 229 10.68 -10.11 43.35
N ILE A 230 10.13 -9.70 42.21
CA ILE A 230 9.45 -8.40 42.07
C ILE A 230 8.12 -8.36 42.83
N VAL A 231 7.32 -9.44 42.78
CA VAL A 231 5.98 -9.42 43.39
C VAL A 231 6.04 -9.20 44.91
N PRO A 232 6.85 -9.93 45.70
CA PRO A 232 6.95 -9.69 47.14
C PRO A 232 7.45 -8.29 47.51
N ILE A 233 8.43 -7.76 46.76
CA ILE A 233 8.98 -6.41 47.01
C ILE A 233 7.88 -5.36 46.79
N CYS A 234 7.16 -5.45 45.67
CA CYS A 234 6.07 -4.53 45.37
C CYS A 234 4.90 -4.68 46.35
N ASP A 235 4.63 -5.89 46.86
CA ASP A 235 3.57 -6.14 47.85
C ASP A 235 3.84 -5.40 49.18
N VAL A 236 5.10 -5.41 49.64
CA VAL A 236 5.52 -4.70 50.86
C VAL A 236 5.50 -3.18 50.68
N CYS A 237 5.81 -2.68 49.48
CA CYS A 237 5.85 -1.24 49.21
C CYS A 237 4.48 -0.61 48.95
N MET A 238 3.45 -1.41 48.67
CA MET A 238 2.13 -0.92 48.28
C MET A 238 1.14 -0.95 49.45
N PRO A 239 0.23 0.03 49.56
CA PRO A 239 -0.87 -0.03 50.53
C PRO A 239 -1.75 -1.27 50.27
N GLU A 240 -2.24 -1.92 51.33
CA GLU A 240 -3.05 -3.17 51.25
C GLU A 240 -4.20 -3.11 50.23
N LYS A 241 -4.82 -1.92 50.07
CA LYS A 241 -5.90 -1.69 49.11
C LYS A 241 -5.50 -1.99 47.65
N TYR A 242 -4.23 -1.80 47.31
CA TYR A 242 -3.69 -1.89 45.95
C TYR A 242 -2.79 -3.12 45.73
N ALA A 243 -2.26 -3.72 46.80
CA ALA A 243 -1.44 -4.94 46.80
C ALA A 243 -1.98 -6.05 45.87
N LYS A 244 -3.31 -6.26 45.85
CA LYS A 244 -3.97 -7.25 44.98
C LYS A 244 -3.74 -7.08 43.46
N TRP A 245 -3.39 -5.87 43.00
CA TRP A 245 -3.11 -5.59 41.60
C TRP A 245 -1.66 -5.88 41.20
N VAL A 246 -0.76 -6.02 42.16
CA VAL A 246 0.68 -6.21 41.92
C VAL A 246 0.97 -7.43 41.04
N PRO A 247 0.42 -8.63 41.31
CA PRO A 247 0.69 -9.80 40.45
C PRO A 247 0.16 -9.62 39.03
N MET A 248 -1.00 -8.95 38.89
CA MET A 248 -1.60 -8.66 37.59
C MET A 248 -0.72 -7.71 36.78
N VAL A 249 -0.34 -6.56 37.35
CA VAL A 249 0.49 -5.56 36.69
C VAL A 249 1.85 -6.15 36.32
N ALA A 250 2.51 -6.86 37.24
CA ALA A 250 3.79 -7.51 36.99
C ALA A 250 3.71 -8.51 35.82
N LYS A 251 2.63 -9.30 35.74
CA LYS A 251 2.39 -10.23 34.63
C LYS A 251 2.16 -9.50 33.30
N TYR A 252 1.37 -8.43 33.30
CA TYR A 252 1.16 -7.62 32.09
C TYR A 252 2.45 -6.95 31.61
N MET A 253 3.26 -6.40 32.52
CA MET A 253 4.56 -5.81 32.18
C MET A 253 5.52 -6.85 31.61
N ALA A 254 5.58 -8.05 32.20
CA ALA A 254 6.39 -9.14 31.67
C ALA A 254 5.93 -9.58 30.26
N ARG A 255 4.61 -9.63 30.01
CA ARG A 255 4.06 -9.91 28.68
C ARG A 255 4.32 -8.78 27.68
N ALA A 256 4.20 -7.53 28.08
CA ALA A 256 4.54 -6.38 27.24
C ALA A 256 6.03 -6.41 26.85
N PHE A 257 6.91 -6.70 27.81
CA PHE A 257 8.33 -6.93 27.54
C PHE A 257 8.57 -8.11 26.59
N GLY A 258 7.88 -9.25 26.81
CA GLY A 258 7.95 -10.39 25.92
C GLY A 258 7.50 -10.07 24.49
N MET A 259 6.43 -9.29 24.34
CA MET A 259 5.98 -8.79 23.03
C MET A 259 7.02 -7.88 22.39
N TYR A 260 7.61 -6.94 23.13
CA TYR A 260 8.68 -6.08 22.63
C TYR A 260 9.88 -6.89 22.13
N LEU A 261 10.31 -7.91 22.88
CA LEU A 261 11.41 -8.77 22.48
C LEU A 261 11.06 -9.61 21.24
N ALA A 262 9.85 -10.18 21.18
CA ALA A 262 9.41 -10.97 20.03
C ALA A 262 9.39 -10.13 18.74
N TRP A 263 8.88 -8.89 18.80
CA TRP A 263 8.91 -7.96 17.67
C TRP A 263 10.33 -7.55 17.29
N THR A 264 11.23 -7.39 18.26
CA THR A 264 12.65 -7.12 17.99
C THR A 264 13.32 -8.30 17.29
N LEU A 265 13.04 -9.54 17.73
CA LEU A 265 13.53 -10.74 17.07
C LEU A 265 12.99 -10.88 15.64
N GLN A 266 11.71 -10.56 15.41
CA GLN A 266 11.13 -10.55 14.07
C GLN A 266 11.83 -9.52 13.16
N ALA A 267 12.13 -8.33 13.69
CA ALA A 267 12.88 -7.31 12.96
C ALA A 267 14.31 -7.79 12.63
N VAL A 268 14.98 -8.48 13.55
CA VAL A 268 16.30 -9.10 13.29
C VAL A 268 16.22 -10.16 12.18
N ILE A 269 15.22 -11.05 12.22
CA ILE A 269 15.02 -12.09 11.19
C ILE A 269 14.78 -11.44 9.82
N SER A 270 13.92 -10.41 9.79
CA SER A 270 13.64 -9.67 8.57
C SER A 270 14.87 -8.92 8.04
N ALA A 271 15.63 -8.27 8.92
CA ALA A 271 16.88 -7.59 8.57
C ALA A 271 17.91 -8.53 7.96
N PHE A 272 18.00 -9.76 8.48
CA PHE A 272 18.88 -10.78 7.94
C PHE A 272 18.44 -11.20 6.54
N HIS A 273 17.14 -11.51 6.37
CA HIS A 273 16.58 -11.90 5.07
C HIS A 273 16.71 -10.78 4.03
N SER A 274 16.38 -9.55 4.41
CA SER A 274 16.45 -8.37 3.55
C SER A 274 17.90 -7.97 3.24
N GLY A 275 18.80 -8.12 4.22
CA GLY A 275 20.25 -7.93 4.09
C GLY A 275 20.83 -8.83 2.99
N ILE A 276 20.54 -10.13 3.08
CA ILE A 276 20.94 -11.12 2.07
C ILE A 276 20.34 -10.77 0.71
N ARG A 277 19.01 -10.73 0.62
CA ARG A 277 18.32 -10.54 -0.67
C ARG A 277 18.73 -9.22 -1.34
N GLY A 278 18.79 -8.15 -0.57
CA GLY A 278 19.21 -6.84 -1.04
C GLY A 278 20.68 -6.78 -1.44
N GLY A 279 21.56 -7.41 -0.66
CA GLY A 279 23.00 -7.45 -0.93
C GLY A 279 23.33 -8.15 -2.24
N PHE A 280 22.78 -9.35 -2.46
CA PHE A 280 22.94 -10.09 -3.72
C PHE A 280 22.31 -9.36 -4.90
N MET A 281 21.12 -8.77 -4.73
CA MET A 281 20.47 -7.99 -5.78
C MET A 281 21.31 -6.77 -6.19
N ALA A 282 21.82 -6.02 -5.21
CA ALA A 282 22.68 -4.86 -5.45
C ALA A 282 24.00 -5.24 -6.14
N ALA A 283 24.63 -6.33 -5.72
CA ALA A 283 25.88 -6.80 -6.32
C ALA A 283 25.68 -7.25 -7.77
N ARG A 284 24.70 -8.13 -8.03
CA ARG A 284 24.42 -8.65 -9.38
C ARG A 284 24.04 -7.55 -10.35
N MET A 285 23.12 -6.68 -9.94
CA MET A 285 22.62 -5.63 -10.82
C MET A 285 23.63 -4.49 -11.00
N GLY A 286 24.41 -4.18 -9.96
CA GLY A 286 25.53 -3.25 -10.07
C GLY A 286 26.64 -3.74 -11.03
N LEU A 287 26.96 -5.03 -10.98
CA LEU A 287 27.92 -5.65 -11.91
C LEU A 287 27.36 -5.74 -13.33
N ALA A 288 26.07 -6.07 -13.49
CA ALA A 288 25.40 -6.04 -14.78
C ALA A 288 25.42 -4.64 -15.40
N TYR A 289 25.18 -3.59 -14.60
CA TYR A 289 25.28 -2.21 -15.05
C TYR A 289 26.71 -1.84 -15.48
N LYS A 290 27.72 -2.22 -14.70
CA LYS A 290 29.12 -2.00 -15.07
C LYS A 290 29.50 -2.72 -16.36
N ALA A 291 29.12 -3.98 -16.51
CA ALA A 291 29.38 -4.73 -17.74
C ALA A 291 28.72 -4.08 -18.95
N ARG A 292 27.50 -3.56 -18.79
CA ARG A 292 26.80 -2.79 -19.84
C ARG A 292 27.57 -1.54 -20.25
N LEU A 293 28.15 -0.79 -19.31
CA LEU A 293 29.01 0.36 -19.61
C LEU A 293 30.27 -0.05 -20.38
N ASP A 294 30.82 -1.22 -20.07
CA ASP A 294 31.98 -1.80 -20.75
C ASP A 294 31.63 -2.50 -22.08
N GLY A 295 30.36 -2.45 -22.52
CA GLY A 295 29.87 -3.09 -23.75
C GLY A 295 29.82 -4.62 -23.68
N LYS A 296 29.87 -5.20 -22.48
CA LYS A 296 29.85 -6.65 -22.23
C LYS A 296 28.52 -7.08 -21.61
N LYS A 297 28.16 -8.35 -21.80
CA LYS A 297 27.08 -8.98 -21.02
C LYS A 297 27.69 -9.58 -19.76
N PHE A 298 27.14 -9.26 -18.61
CA PHE A 298 27.47 -9.93 -17.37
C PHE A 298 26.76 -11.29 -17.34
N ASN A 299 27.50 -12.35 -17.05
CA ASN A 299 26.95 -13.67 -16.77
C ASN A 299 27.27 -13.98 -15.31
N ASP A 300 26.24 -14.07 -14.48
CA ASP A 300 26.31 -14.35 -13.05
C ASP A 300 26.78 -15.77 -12.75
N GLU A 301 26.64 -16.70 -13.70
CA GLU A 301 27.11 -18.09 -13.54
C GLU A 301 28.62 -18.28 -13.73
N ASP A 302 29.30 -17.30 -14.36
CA ASP A 302 30.71 -17.45 -14.74
C ASP A 302 31.69 -16.90 -13.69
N THR A 303 31.22 -16.14 -12.69
CA THR A 303 32.11 -15.41 -11.77
C THR A 303 31.55 -15.31 -10.36
N TYR A 304 32.27 -15.83 -9.35
CA TYR A 304 31.96 -15.72 -7.90
C TYR A 304 32.00 -14.29 -7.32
N LEU A 305 32.20 -13.26 -8.15
CA LEU A 305 32.40 -11.89 -7.71
C LEU A 305 31.09 -11.27 -7.20
N ASP A 306 29.97 -11.60 -7.83
CA ASP A 306 28.64 -11.16 -7.37
C ASP A 306 28.28 -11.81 -6.03
N GLU A 307 28.65 -13.08 -5.84
CA GLU A 307 28.41 -13.80 -4.59
C GLU A 307 29.25 -13.24 -3.44
N ALA A 308 30.53 -13.00 -3.68
CA ALA A 308 31.43 -12.42 -2.68
C ALA A 308 31.00 -10.99 -2.31
N LEU A 309 30.74 -10.14 -3.31
CA LEU A 309 30.28 -8.76 -3.06
C LEU A 309 28.90 -8.73 -2.41
N GLY A 310 27.98 -9.59 -2.86
CA GLY A 310 26.63 -9.72 -2.31
C GLY A 310 26.66 -10.17 -0.84
N GLY A 311 27.48 -11.16 -0.52
CA GLY A 311 27.66 -11.64 0.85
C GLY A 311 28.29 -10.59 1.77
N VAL A 312 29.33 -9.89 1.33
CA VAL A 312 29.94 -8.79 2.10
C VAL A 312 28.93 -7.66 2.33
N LEU A 313 28.20 -7.26 1.28
CA LEU A 313 27.20 -6.21 1.38
C LEU A 313 26.05 -6.61 2.30
N ALA A 314 25.62 -7.87 2.25
CA ALA A 314 24.60 -8.42 3.16
C ALA A 314 25.04 -8.37 4.63
N LEU A 315 26.29 -8.75 4.93
CA LEU A 315 26.83 -8.68 6.30
C LEU A 315 26.91 -7.24 6.79
N ILE A 316 27.39 -6.32 5.95
CA ILE A 316 27.46 -4.89 6.28
C ILE A 316 26.07 -4.32 6.48
N GLY A 317 25.13 -4.61 5.59
CA GLY A 317 23.74 -4.15 5.67
C GLY A 317 23.05 -4.64 6.94
N PHE A 318 23.17 -5.93 7.25
CA PHE A 318 22.61 -6.50 8.48
C PHE A 318 23.22 -5.89 9.74
N TRP A 319 24.55 -5.73 9.78
CA TRP A 319 25.24 -5.07 10.89
C TRP A 319 24.78 -3.61 11.07
N CYS A 320 24.66 -2.88 9.96
CA CYS A 320 24.18 -1.50 9.93
C CYS A 320 22.77 -1.41 10.52
N GLN A 321 21.85 -2.28 10.10
CA GLN A 321 20.48 -2.32 10.62
C GLN A 321 20.41 -2.56 12.14
N ILE A 322 21.23 -3.47 12.67
CA ILE A 322 21.29 -3.75 14.12
C ILE A 322 21.86 -2.55 14.88
N THR A 323 22.97 -2.00 14.40
CA THR A 323 23.63 -0.85 15.06
C THR A 323 22.78 0.41 15.06
N MET A 324 21.92 0.56 14.06
CA MET A 324 20.94 1.64 13.97
C MET A 324 19.66 1.37 14.78
N GLY A 325 19.54 0.21 15.43
CA GLY A 325 18.40 -0.14 16.27
C GLY A 325 17.07 -0.22 15.50
N PHE A 326 17.11 -0.58 14.21
CA PHE A 326 15.95 -0.60 13.32
C PHE A 326 15.24 0.76 13.21
N GLN A 327 15.99 1.86 13.30
CA GLN A 327 15.49 3.21 13.07
C GLN A 327 16.12 3.81 11.81
N VAL A 328 15.36 4.68 11.14
CA VAL A 328 15.87 5.44 9.99
C VAL A 328 16.55 6.70 10.51
N PRO A 329 17.82 6.98 10.12
CA PRO A 329 18.54 8.13 10.61
C PRO A 329 18.08 9.38 9.85
N PHE A 330 18.13 10.53 10.50
CA PHE A 330 17.90 11.81 9.83
C PHE A 330 19.02 12.06 8.79
N PRO A 331 18.72 12.49 7.55
CA PRO A 331 17.42 12.94 7.03
C PRO A 331 16.61 11.89 6.27
N LEU A 332 17.07 10.63 6.20
CA LEU A 332 16.40 9.57 5.42
C LEU A 332 14.99 9.28 5.94
N ASN A 333 14.72 9.52 7.23
CA ASN A 333 13.39 9.41 7.82
C ASN A 333 12.34 10.30 7.15
N ILE A 334 12.70 11.48 6.63
CA ILE A 334 11.76 12.35 5.91
C ILE A 334 11.39 11.73 4.57
N PHE A 335 12.37 11.19 3.86
CA PHE A 335 12.15 10.55 2.56
C PHE A 335 11.35 9.24 2.70
N LEU A 336 11.53 8.54 3.81
CA LEU A 336 10.87 7.27 4.09
C LEU A 336 9.58 7.35 4.88
N LEU A 337 9.19 8.53 5.32
CA LEU A 337 7.95 8.74 6.07
C LEU A 337 6.71 8.08 5.45
N PRO A 338 6.53 8.02 4.11
CA PRO A 338 5.41 7.26 3.53
C PRO A 338 5.45 5.76 3.87
N PHE A 339 6.64 5.15 3.88
CA PHE A 339 6.83 3.74 4.24
C PHE A 339 6.61 3.51 5.73
N ASP A 340 7.04 4.44 6.59
CA ASP A 340 6.75 4.40 8.03
C ASP A 340 5.23 4.41 8.29
N ILE A 341 4.48 5.27 7.57
CA ILE A 341 3.02 5.34 7.69
C ILE A 341 2.38 4.03 7.25
N ILE A 342 2.83 3.43 6.15
CA ILE A 342 2.28 2.17 5.64
C ILE A 342 2.58 1.02 6.61
N GLU A 343 3.83 0.88 7.05
CA GLU A 343 4.24 -0.15 8.02
C GLU A 343 3.41 -0.05 9.31
N TRP A 344 3.25 1.16 9.84
CA TRP A 344 2.43 1.39 11.02
C TRP A 344 0.95 1.08 10.78
N GLY A 345 0.41 1.51 9.63
CA GLY A 345 -0.97 1.25 9.23
C GLY A 345 -1.28 -0.25 9.11
N ILE A 346 -0.39 -1.03 8.49
CA ILE A 346 -0.57 -2.48 8.36
C ILE A 346 -0.49 -3.15 9.75
N ARG A 347 0.48 -2.77 10.59
CA ARG A 347 0.59 -3.31 11.96
C ARG A 347 -0.64 -3.01 12.80
N PHE A 348 -1.16 -1.79 12.72
CA PHE A 348 -2.37 -1.40 13.42
C PHE A 348 -3.58 -2.22 12.94
N TRP A 349 -3.75 -2.34 11.63
CA TRP A 349 -4.83 -3.12 11.04
C TRP A 349 -4.78 -4.60 11.43
N LEU A 350 -3.58 -5.20 11.47
CA LEU A 350 -3.39 -6.58 11.92
C LEU A 350 -3.77 -6.74 13.39
N ALA A 351 -3.34 -5.82 14.26
CA ALA A 351 -3.67 -5.85 15.68
C ALA A 351 -5.18 -5.72 15.93
N ASP A 352 -5.87 -4.84 15.20
CA ASP A 352 -7.33 -4.68 15.29
C ASP A 352 -8.07 -5.92 14.78
N SER A 353 -7.66 -6.45 13.63
CA SER A 353 -8.28 -7.63 13.02
C SER A 353 -8.09 -8.93 13.81
N ALA A 354 -7.19 -8.96 14.79
CA ALA A 354 -6.96 -10.08 15.70
C ALA A 354 -7.79 -10.00 16.99
N MET A 355 -8.47 -8.88 17.24
CA MET A 355 -9.40 -8.72 18.37
C MET A 355 -10.83 -9.18 18.06
N PHE A 356 -11.10 -9.55 16.80
CA PHE A 356 -12.34 -10.19 16.32
C PHE A 356 -12.03 -11.60 15.81
#